data_AF-A0AAQ0Q7Y2-F1
#
_entry.id   AF-A0AAQ0Q7Y2-F1
#
_cell.length_a   1.000
_cell.length_b   1.000
_cell.length_c   1.000
_cell.angle_alpha   90.00
_cell.angle_beta   90.00
_cell.angle_gamma   90.00
#
_symmetry.space_group_name_H-M   'P 1'
#
loop_
_entity.id
_entity.type
_entity.pdbx_description
1 polymer ?
#
loop_
_entity_poly.entity_id
_entity_poly.type
_entity_poly.pdbx_seq_one_letter_code
_entity_poly.pdbx_strand_id
1 'polypeptide(L)'
;MIQKRYQDQYDYILSRISSEDEVLTTPEEKLRHFVNKFHCEYDNEERRKIWPNRQERIAQYLQGLPSCCSVAYGTWHIGNIGEEWGIVKTEKQKDRFVKNWWNMLAFRIIQLCEHYGIEFPAKAYSK
;
A
#
# COMPACT_ATOMS: atom_id res chain seq x y z
N MET A 1 -1.95 -15.19 2.58
CA MET A 1 -1.72 -15.63 3.99
C MET A 1 -0.76 -14.65 4.67
N ILE A 2 -1.17 -14.07 5.80
CA ILE A 2 -0.33 -13.16 6.61
C ILE A 2 0.84 -13.93 7.21
N GLN A 3 2.04 -13.34 7.15
CA GLN A 3 3.25 -13.92 7.71
C GLN A 3 3.74 -13.07 8.88
N LYS A 4 3.90 -13.69 10.06
CA LYS A 4 4.32 -13.00 11.29
C LYS A 4 5.59 -12.16 11.13
N ARG A 5 6.52 -12.58 10.27
CA ARG A 5 7.77 -11.85 9.97
C ARG A 5 7.57 -10.48 9.30
N TYR A 6 6.36 -10.17 8.84
CA TYR A 6 6.01 -8.90 8.20
C TYR A 6 4.98 -8.11 9.00
N GLN A 7 4.78 -8.44 10.28
CA GLN A 7 3.78 -7.79 11.13
C GLN A 7 3.93 -6.27 11.16
N ASP A 8 5.15 -5.77 11.35
CA ASP A 8 5.41 -4.32 11.36
C ASP A 8 4.99 -3.61 10.07
N GLN A 9 5.10 -4.31 8.93
CA GLN A 9 4.70 -3.78 7.62
C GLN A 9 3.17 -3.73 7.51
N TYR A 10 2.48 -4.77 7.99
CA TYR A 10 1.02 -4.81 7.99
C TYR A 10 0.43 -3.75 8.92
N ASP A 11 0.96 -3.65 10.14
CA ASP A 11 0.50 -2.70 11.15
C ASP A 11 0.71 -1.26 10.67
N TYR A 12 1.87 -1.00 10.06
CA TYR A 12 2.16 0.28 9.45
C TYR A 12 1.16 0.65 8.34
N ILE A 13 0.87 -0.26 7.40
CA ILE A 13 -0.10 0.01 6.33
C ILE A 13 -1.47 0.35 6.93
N LEU A 14 -1.95 -0.46 7.87
CA LEU A 14 -3.24 -0.23 8.52
C LEU A 14 -3.25 1.07 9.34
N SER A 15 -2.11 1.49 9.92
CA SER A 15 -2.05 2.77 10.64
C SER A 15 -2.03 3.98 9.70
N ARG A 16 -1.69 3.81 8.43
CA ARG A 16 -1.59 4.91 7.45
C ARG A 16 -2.82 5.09 6.57
N ILE A 17 -3.75 4.13 6.59
CA ILE A 17 -5.03 4.27 5.90
C ILE A 17 -6.02 5.02 6.79
N SER A 18 -6.60 6.09 6.25
CA SER A 18 -7.56 6.95 6.94
C SER A 18 -8.56 7.55 5.95
N SER A 19 -9.70 8.00 6.46
CA SER A 19 -10.70 8.77 5.74
C SER A 19 -10.90 10.12 6.45
N GLU A 20 -11.16 11.17 5.68
CA GLU A 20 -11.58 12.47 6.21
C GLU A 20 -13.07 12.47 6.59
N ASP A 21 -13.86 11.61 5.95
CA ASP A 21 -15.33 11.58 6.07
C ASP A 21 -15.81 10.68 7.23
N GLU A 22 -15.04 9.66 7.59
CA GLU A 22 -15.46 8.61 8.53
C GLU A 22 -14.29 8.02 9.33
N VAL A 23 -14.57 7.56 10.55
CA VAL A 23 -13.57 6.89 11.39
C VAL A 23 -13.51 5.40 11.03
N LEU A 24 -12.38 4.97 10.48
CA LEU A 24 -12.13 3.57 10.11
C LEU A 24 -11.46 2.83 11.28
N THR A 25 -12.17 1.87 11.87
CA THR A 25 -11.75 1.22 13.13
C THR A 25 -11.20 -0.19 12.94
N THR A 26 -11.71 -0.92 11.94
CA THR A 26 -11.29 -2.29 11.65
C THR A 26 -10.31 -2.36 10.48
N PRO A 27 -9.45 -3.40 10.41
CA PRO A 27 -8.63 -3.67 9.23
C PRO A 27 -9.47 -3.77 7.94
N GLU A 28 -10.63 -4.41 8.01
CA GLU A 28 -11.52 -4.61 6.88
C GLU A 28 -12.09 -3.31 6.33
N GLU A 29 -12.55 -2.40 7.21
CA GLU A 29 -13.01 -1.07 6.82
C GLU A 29 -11.90 -0.28 6.11
N LYS A 30 -10.69 -0.29 6.69
CA LYS A 30 -9.53 0.39 6.10
C LYS A 30 -9.18 -0.14 4.73
N LEU A 31 -9.09 -1.46 4.59
CA LEU A 31 -8.73 -2.08 3.32
C LEU A 31 -9.82 -1.90 2.26
N ARG A 32 -11.11 -2.00 2.61
CA ARG A 32 -12.22 -1.68 1.68
C ARG A 32 -12.16 -0.22 1.24
N HIS A 33 -11.92 0.70 2.17
CA HIS A 33 -11.76 2.11 1.86
C HIS A 33 -10.60 2.35 0.89
N PHE A 34 -9.43 1.76 1.16
CA PHE A 34 -8.27 1.83 0.27
C PHE A 34 -8.58 1.29 -1.13
N VAL A 35 -9.18 0.09 -1.23
CA VAL A 35 -9.52 -0.52 -2.52
C VAL A 35 -10.50 0.34 -3.32
N ASN A 36 -11.52 0.89 -2.66
CA ASN A 36 -12.48 1.78 -3.30
C ASN A 36 -11.82 3.06 -3.82
N LYS A 37 -10.96 3.69 -3.02
CA LYS A 37 -10.26 4.93 -3.40
C LYS A 37 -9.24 4.69 -4.51
N PHE A 38 -8.42 3.63 -4.41
CA PHE A 38 -7.53 3.20 -5.49
C PHE A 38 -8.28 3.00 -6.81
N HIS A 39 -9.43 2.36 -6.74
CA HIS A 39 -10.25 2.08 -7.92
C HIS A 39 -10.85 3.34 -8.54
N CYS A 40 -11.37 4.25 -7.70
CA CYS A 40 -11.97 5.51 -8.14
C CYS A 40 -10.94 6.52 -8.68
N GLU A 41 -9.76 6.59 -8.06
CA GLU A 41 -8.75 7.62 -8.35
C GLU A 41 -7.75 7.18 -9.42
N TYR A 42 -7.47 5.88 -9.54
CA TYR A 42 -6.29 5.41 -10.27
C TYR A 42 -6.52 4.20 -11.19
N ASP A 43 -7.30 3.19 -10.81
CA ASP A 43 -7.37 1.90 -11.54
C ASP A 43 -8.26 1.91 -12.81
N ASN A 44 -8.10 2.93 -13.67
CA ASN A 44 -8.81 3.05 -14.94
C ASN A 44 -8.25 2.14 -16.05
N GLU A 45 -8.95 2.07 -17.18
CA GLU A 45 -8.58 1.18 -18.30
C GLU A 45 -7.19 1.46 -18.88
N GLU A 46 -6.83 2.73 -19.05
CA GLU A 46 -5.51 3.11 -19.56
C GLU A 46 -4.40 2.67 -18.61
N ARG A 47 -4.59 2.89 -17.31
CA ARG A 47 -3.64 2.51 -16.26
C ARG A 47 -3.46 0.99 -16.20
N ARG A 48 -4.54 0.22 -16.41
CA ARG A 48 -4.50 -1.25 -16.54
C ARG A 48 -3.77 -1.73 -17.80
N LYS A 49 -3.75 -0.94 -18.88
CA LYS A 49 -2.98 -1.23 -20.10
C LYS A 49 -1.49 -0.91 -19.91
N ILE A 50 -1.17 0.25 -19.33
CA ILE A 50 0.22 0.69 -19.10
C ILE A 50 0.90 -0.23 -18.08
N TRP A 51 0.19 -0.57 -17.00
CA TRP A 51 0.69 -1.41 -15.91
C TRP A 51 -0.28 -2.58 -15.69
N PRO A 52 -0.15 -3.69 -16.43
CA PRO A 52 -1.08 -4.82 -16.32
C PRO A 52 -0.98 -5.53 -14.95
N ASN A 53 0.18 -5.46 -14.30
CA ASN A 53 0.38 -6.01 -12.98
C ASN A 53 -0.30 -5.13 -11.90
N ARG A 54 -1.19 -5.72 -11.10
CA ARG A 54 -1.93 -5.01 -10.05
C ARG A 54 -1.02 -4.46 -8.95
N GLN A 55 -0.02 -5.22 -8.51
CA GLN A 55 0.93 -4.78 -7.49
C GLN A 55 1.70 -3.55 -7.98
N GLU A 56 2.12 -3.55 -9.24
CA GLU A 56 2.78 -2.40 -9.85
C GLU A 56 1.85 -1.17 -9.88
N ARG A 57 0.58 -1.33 -10.25
CA ARG A 57 -0.39 -0.23 -10.21
C ARG A 57 -0.58 0.35 -8.81
N ILE A 58 -0.71 -0.50 -7.80
CA ILE A 58 -0.82 -0.06 -6.41
C ILE A 58 0.46 0.67 -5.98
N ALA A 59 1.64 0.18 -6.37
CA ALA A 59 2.91 0.85 -6.08
C ALA A 59 2.98 2.24 -6.71
N GLN A 60 2.56 2.39 -7.97
CA GLN A 60 2.48 3.68 -8.66
C GLN A 60 1.46 4.63 -8.01
N TYR A 61 0.32 4.10 -7.56
CA TYR A 61 -0.70 4.88 -6.83
C TYR A 61 -0.16 5.38 -5.49
N LEU A 62 0.52 4.54 -4.71
CA LEU A 62 1.15 4.93 -3.44
C LEU A 62 2.21 6.01 -3.64
N GLN A 63 2.99 5.93 -4.72
CA GLN A 63 3.95 6.96 -5.10
C GLN A 63 3.27 8.26 -5.55
N GLY A 64 2.00 8.20 -5.97
CA GLY A 64 1.19 9.35 -6.37
C GLY A 64 0.54 10.13 -5.23
N LEU A 65 0.86 9.82 -3.96
CA LEU A 65 0.26 10.43 -2.76
C LEU A 65 -1.27 10.29 -2.73
N PRO A 66 -1.78 9.06 -2.53
CA PRO A 66 -3.20 8.77 -2.57
C PRO A 66 -3.95 9.49 -1.44
N SER A 67 -5.20 9.89 -1.69
CA SER A 67 -6.01 10.64 -0.70
C SER A 67 -6.30 9.83 0.57
N CYS A 68 -6.32 8.50 0.46
CA CYS A 68 -6.76 7.59 1.50
C CYS A 68 -5.63 6.97 2.33
N CYS A 69 -4.37 7.28 2.02
CA CYS A 69 -3.23 6.60 2.63
C CYS A 69 -1.98 7.49 2.71
N SER A 70 -1.55 7.80 3.93
CA SER A 70 -0.41 8.69 4.19
C SER A 70 0.85 7.92 4.61
N VAL A 71 1.47 7.22 3.66
CA VAL A 71 2.74 6.49 3.88
C VAL A 71 3.95 7.40 3.73
N ALA A 72 5.09 6.98 4.29
CA ALA A 72 6.34 7.72 4.20
C ALA A 72 6.77 7.86 2.74
N TYR A 73 7.17 9.08 2.39
CA TYR A 73 7.49 9.46 1.02
C TYR A 73 8.97 9.81 0.84
N GLY A 74 9.55 10.57 1.77
CA GLY A 74 10.95 10.97 1.71
C GLY A 74 11.90 9.80 1.97
N THR A 75 13.01 9.74 1.22
CA THR A 75 14.03 8.69 1.34
C THR A 75 14.57 8.55 2.77
N TRP A 76 14.74 9.68 3.46
CA TRP A 76 15.15 9.70 4.87
C TRP A 76 14.12 9.03 5.79
N HIS A 77 12.84 9.39 5.68
CA HIS A 77 11.76 8.79 6.47
C HIS A 77 11.61 7.29 6.18
N ILE A 78 11.65 6.91 4.91
CA ILE A 78 11.57 5.51 4.51
C ILE A 78 12.76 4.73 5.08
N GLY A 79 13.98 5.27 4.99
CA GLY A 79 15.17 4.63 5.54
C GLY A 79 15.08 4.41 7.06
N ASN A 80 14.61 5.41 7.81
CA ASN A 80 14.45 5.30 9.26
C ASN A 80 13.44 4.20 9.65
N ILE A 81 12.33 4.08 8.93
CA ILE A 81 11.37 2.98 9.15
C ILE A 81 12.05 1.62 8.94
N GLY A 82 12.89 1.50 7.91
CA GLY A 82 13.66 0.28 7.67
C GLY A 82 14.63 -0.05 8.80
N GLU A 83 15.21 0.96 9.45
CA GLU A 83 16.07 0.80 10.63
C GLU A 83 15.26 0.40 11.87
N GLU A 84 14.11 1.05 12.10
CA GLU A 84 13.16 0.73 13.19
C GLU A 84 12.67 -0.72 13.12
N TRP A 85 12.39 -1.22 11.92
CA TRP A 85 12.01 -2.62 11.67
C TRP A 85 13.20 -3.59 11.71
N GLY A 86 14.42 -3.11 11.94
CA GLY A 86 15.64 -3.93 11.98
C GLY A 86 16.08 -4.52 10.64
N ILE A 87 15.50 -4.04 9.52
CA ILE A 87 15.79 -4.50 8.15
C ILE A 87 17.04 -3.80 7.61
N VAL A 88 17.20 -2.51 7.91
CA VAL A 88 18.31 -1.67 7.46
C VAL A 88 19.35 -1.60 8.57
N LYS A 89 20.58 -2.03 8.26
CA LYS A 89 21.75 -1.94 9.16
C LYS A 89 22.95 -1.26 8.49
N THR A 90 22.82 -0.95 7.20
CA THR A 90 23.88 -0.42 6.35
C THR A 90 23.27 0.49 5.29
N GLU A 91 24.05 1.45 4.78
CA GLU A 91 23.59 2.36 3.74
C GLU A 91 23.14 1.62 2.46
N LYS A 92 23.87 0.58 2.07
CA LYS A 92 23.48 -0.27 0.93
C LYS A 92 22.13 -0.96 1.12
N GLN A 93 21.79 -1.35 2.35
CA GLN A 93 20.46 -1.90 2.65
C GLN A 93 19.39 -0.81 2.64
N LYS A 94 19.73 0.40 3.10
CA LYS A 94 18.85 1.57 3.06
C LYS A 94 18.44 1.92 1.64
N ASP A 95 19.40 2.02 0.72
CA ASP A 95 19.14 2.26 -0.71
C ASP A 95 18.20 1.22 -1.30
N ARG A 96 18.45 -0.07 -0.99
CA ARG A 96 17.62 -1.17 -1.46
C ARG A 96 16.21 -1.10 -0.85
N PHE A 97 16.10 -0.76 0.43
CA PHE A 97 14.83 -0.64 1.13
C PHE A 97 13.99 0.49 0.54
N VAL A 98 14.58 1.68 0.38
CA VAL A 98 13.95 2.85 -0.24
C VAL A 98 13.48 2.53 -1.66
N LYS A 99 14.33 1.89 -2.48
CA LYS A 99 13.97 1.51 -3.85
C LYS A 99 12.80 0.53 -3.92
N ASN A 100 12.68 -0.36 -2.95
CA ASN A 100 11.64 -1.39 -2.92
C ASN A 100 10.38 -0.99 -2.14
N TRP A 101 10.39 0.16 -1.48
CA TRP A 101 9.34 0.61 -0.55
C TRP A 101 7.92 0.45 -1.12
N TRP A 102 7.66 1.06 -2.28
CA TRP A 102 6.33 1.06 -2.91
C TRP A 102 5.86 -0.34 -3.29
N ASN A 103 6.74 -1.14 -3.90
CA ASN A 103 6.42 -2.51 -4.29
C ASN A 103 6.19 -3.42 -3.09
N MET A 104 6.97 -3.23 -2.02
CA MET A 104 6.80 -3.96 -0.77
C MET A 104 5.44 -3.64 -0.15
N LEU A 105 5.10 -2.36 0.02
CA LEU A 105 3.79 -1.96 0.58
C LEU A 105 2.64 -2.47 -0.28
N ALA A 106 2.71 -2.31 -1.60
CA ALA A 106 1.71 -2.81 -2.53
C ALA A 106 1.47 -4.31 -2.37
N PHE A 107 2.54 -5.10 -2.27
CA PHE A 107 2.41 -6.54 -2.07
C PHE A 107 1.79 -6.87 -0.71
N ARG A 108 2.14 -6.14 0.36
CA ARG A 108 1.57 -6.34 1.69
C ARG A 108 0.09 -5.97 1.76
N ILE A 109 -0.34 -4.92 1.06
CA ILE A 109 -1.76 -4.57 0.89
C ILE A 109 -2.51 -5.73 0.22
N ILE A 110 -1.98 -6.31 -0.85
CA ILE A 110 -2.60 -7.47 -1.52
C ILE A 110 -2.74 -8.64 -0.55
N GLN A 111 -1.69 -8.96 0.21
CA GLN A 111 -1.74 -10.05 1.20
C GLN A 111 -2.77 -9.79 2.31
N LEU A 112 -2.91 -8.54 2.75
CA LEU A 112 -3.93 -8.12 3.71
C LEU A 112 -5.33 -8.31 3.11
N CYS A 113 -5.58 -7.82 1.91
CA CYS A 113 -6.86 -7.99 1.22
C CYS A 113 -7.21 -9.48 1.03
N GLU A 114 -6.26 -10.32 0.60
CA GLU A 114 -6.45 -11.77 0.50
C GLU A 114 -6.80 -12.41 1.85
N HIS A 115 -6.18 -11.95 2.94
CA HIS A 115 -6.42 -12.49 4.27
C HIS A 115 -7.82 -12.16 4.79
N TYR A 116 -8.28 -10.93 4.54
CA TYR A 116 -9.59 -10.44 4.99
C TYR A 116 -10.72 -10.67 3.96
N GLY A 117 -10.44 -11.33 2.84
CA GLY A 117 -11.44 -11.62 1.80
C GLY A 117 -11.94 -10.37 1.06
N ILE A 118 -11.07 -9.38 0.85
CA ILE A 118 -11.39 -8.13 0.15
C ILE A 118 -10.89 -8.23 -1.29
N GLU A 119 -11.80 -8.06 -2.24
CA GLU A 119 -11.50 -8.19 -3.66
C GLU A 119 -11.22 -6.84 -4.31
N PHE A 120 -10.30 -6.85 -5.28
CA PHE A 120 -10.08 -5.71 -6.18
C PHE A 120 -11.04 -5.80 -7.38
N PRO A 121 -11.82 -4.75 -7.68
CA PRO A 121 -12.80 -4.80 -8.76
C PRO A 121 -12.18 -5.12 -10.14
N ALA A 122 -12.82 -6.02 -10.88
CA ALA A 122 -12.35 -6.42 -12.21
C ALA A 122 -12.61 -5.36 -13.30
N LYS A 123 -13.45 -4.35 -13.06
CA LYS A 123 -13.81 -3.28 -14.00
C LYS A 123 -13.96 -1.94 -13.28
N ALA A 124 -13.62 -0.83 -13.95
CA ALA A 124 -13.93 0.52 -13.47
C ALA A 124 -15.43 0.62 -13.12
N TYR A 125 -15.79 1.32 -12.04
CA TYR A 125 -17.20 1.65 -11.83
C TYR A 125 -17.61 2.51 -13.03
N SER A 126 -18.58 2.04 -13.80
CA SER A 126 -19.23 2.84 -14.83
C SER A 126 -19.84 4.05 -14.12
N LYS A 127 -19.32 5.25 -14.45
CA LYS A 127 -19.94 6.52 -14.06
C LYS A 127 -21.32 6.64 -14.69
#